data_AF-A0A2E5PE00-F1
#
_entry.id   AF-A0A2E5PE00-F1
#
_cell.length_a   1.000
_cell.length_b   1.000
_cell.length_c   1.000
_cell.angle_alpha   90.00
_cell.angle_beta   90.00
_cell.angle_gamma   90.00
#
_symmetry.space_group_name_H-M   'P 1'
#
loop_
_entity.id
_entity.type
_entity.pdbx_description
1 polymer ?
#
loop_
_entity_poly.entity_id
_entity_poly.type
_entity_poly.pdbx_seq_one_letter_code
_entity_poly.pdbx_strand_id
1 'polypeptide(L)'
;MDTILKGAGPKALTWFLGTIVLALATAALTTSSGVNEIAQWVHRSFGVSFLVLFSSLVLFALYCWLRLQRVGDEERRRRIWLETGMHAANGVATLGLTYTLLGISLGIAALSQHQLTPDTVQQVIGQLTRYFSMAFLTSVVGVPVAAGLRAIILITEARITAGSFQRTQQEVRQS
;
A
#
# COMPACT_ATOMS: atom_id res chain seq x y z
N MET A 1 -22.17 13.90 14.53
CA MET A 1 -21.52 13.02 13.53
C MET A 1 -19.98 13.11 13.61
N ASP A 2 -19.43 13.91 14.54
CA ASP A 2 -18.03 14.37 14.55
C ASP A 2 -17.10 13.59 15.50
N THR A 3 -17.66 12.76 16.38
CA THR A 3 -16.88 11.94 17.33
C THR A 3 -16.36 10.64 16.72
N ILE A 4 -17.00 10.12 15.66
CA ILE A 4 -16.62 8.83 15.03
C ILE A 4 -15.46 8.97 14.04
N LEU A 5 -15.36 10.10 13.33
CA LEU A 5 -14.21 10.42 12.45
C LEU A 5 -12.91 10.63 13.23
N LYS A 6 -12.98 11.21 14.43
CA LYS A 6 -11.81 11.59 15.24
C LYS A 6 -10.98 10.41 15.76
N GLY A 7 -11.54 9.20 15.83
CA GLY A 7 -10.79 8.08 16.41
C GLY A 7 -10.08 7.19 15.38
N ALA A 8 -10.65 6.98 14.18
CA ALA A 8 -10.18 5.96 13.25
C ALA A 8 -9.14 6.52 12.27
N GLY A 9 -9.38 7.72 11.74
CA GLY A 9 -8.47 8.42 10.84
C GLY A 9 -7.09 8.67 11.47
N PRO A 10 -7.01 9.33 12.65
CA PRO A 10 -5.72 9.61 13.28
C PRO A 10 -4.94 8.36 13.66
N LYS A 11 -5.60 7.26 14.02
CA LYS A 11 -4.93 5.99 14.32
C LYS A 11 -4.42 5.28 13.07
N ALA A 12 -5.17 5.29 11.97
CA ALA A 12 -4.70 4.79 10.68
C ALA A 12 -3.46 5.57 10.22
N LEU A 13 -3.52 6.90 10.33
CA LEU A 13 -2.41 7.79 10.01
C LEU A 13 -1.18 7.53 10.89
N THR A 14 -1.37 7.31 12.19
CA THR A 14 -0.28 7.00 13.13
C THR A 14 0.39 5.67 12.79
N TRP A 15 -0.38 4.63 12.48
CA TRP A 15 0.16 3.33 12.06
C TRP A 15 0.93 3.44 10.73
N PHE A 16 0.38 4.18 9.77
CA PHE A 16 1.03 4.42 8.50
C PHE A 16 2.34 5.19 8.67
N LEU A 17 2.33 6.33 9.38
CA LEU A 17 3.54 7.11 9.67
C LEU A 17 4.55 6.29 10.48
N GLY A 18 4.10 5.56 11.50
CA GLY A 18 4.97 4.72 12.32
C GLY A 18 5.67 3.64 11.49
N THR A 19 4.95 3.01 10.55
CA THR A 19 5.54 2.02 9.64
C THR A 19 6.57 2.67 8.70
N ILE A 20 6.28 3.86 8.19
CA ILE A 20 7.23 4.63 7.35
C ILE A 20 8.48 5.00 8.14
N VAL A 21 8.32 5.53 9.34
CA VAL A 21 9.45 5.94 10.21
C VAL A 21 10.30 4.72 10.55
N LEU A 22 9.69 3.59 10.90
CA LEU A 22 10.41 2.36 11.21
C LEU A 22 11.18 1.82 9.99
N ALA A 23 10.57 1.87 8.81
CA ALA A 23 11.22 1.48 7.55
C ALA A 23 12.41 2.40 7.22
N LEU A 24 12.24 3.72 7.34
CA LEU A 24 13.31 4.71 7.12
C LEU A 24 14.45 4.54 8.11
N ALA A 25 14.14 4.32 9.40
CA ALA A 25 15.15 4.09 10.43
C ALA A 25 15.96 2.82 10.14
N THR A 26 15.28 1.72 9.77
CA THR A 26 15.94 0.47 9.41
C THR A 26 16.86 0.68 8.20
N ALA A 27 16.41 1.37 7.16
CA ALA A 27 17.21 1.66 5.98
C ALA A 27 18.43 2.54 6.31
N ALA A 28 18.26 3.58 7.14
CA ALA A 28 19.36 4.44 7.55
C ALA A 28 20.45 3.68 8.33
N LEU A 29 20.04 2.74 9.19
CA LEU A 29 20.98 1.90 9.94
C LEU A 29 21.74 0.92 9.05
N THR A 30 21.11 0.41 7.98
CA THR A 30 21.74 -0.58 7.09
C THR A 30 22.62 0.04 6.00
N THR A 31 22.28 1.23 5.51
CA THR A 31 22.89 1.80 4.29
C THR A 31 23.98 2.83 4.60
N SER A 32 24.15 3.24 5.86
CA SER A 32 25.06 4.35 6.27
C SER A 32 24.73 5.71 5.61
N SER A 33 23.73 5.76 4.74
CA SER A 33 23.20 6.96 4.08
C SER A 33 22.31 7.78 5.00
N GLY A 34 22.33 9.09 4.81
CA GLY A 34 21.41 9.99 5.50
C GLY A 34 19.95 9.75 5.11
N VAL A 35 19.02 10.00 6.04
CA VAL A 35 17.57 9.85 5.80
C VAL A 35 17.09 10.65 4.57
N ASN A 36 17.69 11.83 4.35
CA ASN A 36 17.39 12.67 3.19
C ASN A 36 17.78 12.00 1.86
N GLU A 37 18.92 11.30 1.81
CA GLU A 37 19.38 10.60 0.61
C GLU A 37 18.43 9.46 0.25
N ILE A 38 17.99 8.70 1.25
CA ILE A 38 17.02 7.62 1.11
C ILE A 38 15.68 8.18 0.60
N ALA A 39 15.20 9.27 1.18
CA ALA A 39 13.96 9.92 0.74
C ALA A 39 14.05 10.39 -0.72
N GLN A 40 15.16 11.02 -1.11
CA GLN A 40 15.38 11.43 -2.50
C GLN A 40 15.48 10.23 -3.45
N TRP A 41 16.10 9.12 -3.02
CA TRP A 41 16.15 7.88 -3.80
C TRP A 41 14.75 7.32 -4.03
N VAL A 42 13.91 7.24 -3.00
CA VAL A 42 12.51 6.80 -3.12
C VAL A 42 11.75 7.67 -4.12
N HIS A 43 11.86 9.00 -4.01
CA HIS A 43 11.22 9.91 -4.96
C HIS A 43 11.71 9.73 -6.40
N ARG A 44 13.01 9.51 -6.61
CA ARG A 44 13.60 9.31 -7.93
C ARG A 44 13.21 7.98 -8.56
N SER A 45 13.09 6.93 -7.74
CA SER A 45 12.83 5.55 -8.17
C SER A 45 11.35 5.28 -8.39
N PHE A 46 10.46 5.68 -7.48
CA PHE A 46 9.02 5.38 -7.59
C PHE A 46 8.24 6.44 -8.36
N GLY A 47 8.69 7.69 -8.34
CA GLY A 47 7.94 8.82 -8.87
C GLY A 47 6.88 9.34 -7.88
N VAL A 48 6.65 10.66 -7.92
CA VAL A 48 5.77 11.34 -6.95
C VAL A 48 4.31 10.90 -7.10
N SER A 49 3.83 10.72 -8.33
CA SER A 49 2.44 10.35 -8.60
C SER A 49 2.10 8.95 -8.07
N PHE A 50 3.02 7.98 -8.22
CA PHE A 50 2.86 6.65 -7.62
C PHE A 50 2.78 6.76 -6.11
N LEU A 51 3.71 7.46 -5.47
CA LEU A 51 3.78 7.58 -4.01
C LEU A 51 2.50 8.18 -3.42
N VAL A 52 1.95 9.22 -4.06
CA VAL A 52 0.70 9.86 -3.61
C VAL A 52 -0.48 8.91 -3.72
N LEU A 53 -0.67 8.30 -4.89
CA LEU A 53 -1.78 7.37 -5.12
C LEU A 53 -1.66 6.13 -4.21
N PHE A 54 -0.48 5.55 -4.14
CA PHE A 54 -0.18 4.40 -3.30
C PHE A 54 -0.47 4.69 -1.82
N SER A 55 0.05 5.81 -1.31
CA SER A 55 -0.20 6.23 0.07
C SER A 55 -1.69 6.45 0.35
N SER A 56 -2.41 7.08 -0.59
CA SER A 56 -3.85 7.30 -0.44
C SER A 56 -4.64 6.00 -0.36
N LEU A 57 -4.31 5.01 -1.20
CA LEU A 57 -4.98 3.71 -1.20
C LEU A 57 -4.63 2.89 0.05
N VAL A 58 -3.37 2.89 0.47
CA VAL A 58 -2.94 2.20 1.71
C VAL A 58 -3.64 2.81 2.92
N LEU A 59 -3.68 4.14 3.03
CA LEU A 59 -4.40 4.83 4.10
C LEU A 59 -5.89 4.52 4.07
N PHE A 60 -6.49 4.46 2.89
CA PHE A 60 -7.91 4.12 2.74
C PHE A 60 -8.21 2.67 3.16
N ALA A 61 -7.34 1.71 2.79
CA ALA A 61 -7.44 0.32 3.23
C ALA A 61 -7.28 0.19 4.75
N LEU A 62 -6.28 0.87 5.34
CA LEU A 62 -6.09 0.92 6.79
C LEU A 62 -7.27 1.58 7.51
N TYR A 63 -7.84 2.64 6.94
CA TYR A 63 -9.04 3.27 7.48
C TYR A 63 -10.23 2.30 7.50
N CYS A 64 -10.44 1.55 6.42
CA CYS A 64 -11.48 0.51 6.35
C CYS A 64 -11.24 -0.58 7.40
N TRP A 65 -9.99 -1.02 7.56
CA TRP A 65 -9.58 -1.98 8.58
C TRP A 65 -9.89 -1.51 10.01
N LEU A 66 -9.50 -0.28 10.37
CA LEU A 66 -9.78 0.27 11.70
C LEU A 66 -11.28 0.47 11.92
N ARG A 67 -12.04 0.78 10.87
CA ARG A 67 -13.49 0.91 10.96
C ARG A 67 -14.17 -0.45 11.11
N LEU A 68 -13.67 -1.48 10.44
CA LEU A 68 -14.13 -2.87 10.57
C LEU A 68 -14.07 -3.34 12.04
N GLN A 69 -13.00 -3.00 12.76
CA GLN A 69 -12.85 -3.36 14.18
C GLN A 69 -13.82 -2.63 15.14
N ARG A 70 -14.47 -1.54 14.69
CA ARG A 70 -15.31 -0.69 15.53
C ARG A 70 -16.79 -0.79 15.23
N VAL A 71 -17.13 -1.34 14.07
CA VAL A 71 -18.51 -1.70 13.78
C VAL A 71 -18.82 -2.86 14.72
N GLY A 72 -19.80 -2.67 15.62
CA GLY A 72 -20.27 -3.70 16.54
C GLY A 72 -20.90 -4.89 15.80
N ASP A 73 -21.82 -5.61 16.43
CA ASP A 73 -22.42 -6.83 15.85
C ASP A 73 -23.37 -6.60 14.64
N GLU A 74 -23.39 -5.39 14.06
CA GLU A 74 -24.10 -5.12 12.80
C GLU A 74 -23.39 -5.77 11.60
N GLU A 75 -23.73 -7.02 11.30
CA GLU A 75 -23.14 -7.81 10.21
C GLU A 75 -23.18 -7.09 8.85
N ARG A 76 -24.28 -6.38 8.56
CA ARG A 76 -24.45 -5.68 7.28
C ARG A 76 -23.43 -4.56 7.10
N ARG A 77 -23.16 -3.78 8.16
CA ARG A 77 -22.15 -2.72 8.08
C ARG A 77 -20.75 -3.30 8.06
N ARG A 78 -20.51 -4.40 8.79
CA ARG A 78 -19.24 -5.11 8.79
C ARG A 78 -18.85 -5.56 7.38
N ARG A 79 -19.77 -6.20 6.65
CA ARG A 79 -19.57 -6.59 5.24
C ARG A 79 -19.20 -5.42 4.33
N ILE A 80 -19.84 -4.25 4.48
CA ILE A 80 -19.52 -3.06 3.68
C ILE A 80 -18.05 -2.63 3.90
N TRP A 81 -17.58 -2.60 5.15
CA TRP A 81 -16.18 -2.22 5.45
C TRP A 81 -15.18 -3.26 4.98
N LEU A 82 -15.55 -4.54 5.06
CA LEU A 82 -14.77 -5.65 4.53
C LEU A 82 -14.58 -5.50 3.01
N GLU A 83 -15.68 -5.43 2.26
CA GLU A 83 -15.67 -5.32 0.79
C GLU A 83 -14.92 -4.06 0.34
N THR A 84 -15.20 -2.92 0.97
CA THR A 84 -14.53 -1.65 0.65
C THR A 84 -13.02 -1.73 0.91
N GLY A 85 -12.62 -2.32 2.04
CA GLY A 85 -11.21 -2.52 2.38
C GLY A 85 -10.51 -3.48 1.40
N MET A 86 -11.18 -4.55 0.98
CA MET A 86 -10.67 -5.49 -0.01
C MET A 86 -10.52 -4.84 -1.39
N HIS A 87 -11.47 -4.01 -1.81
CA HIS A 87 -11.36 -3.23 -3.04
C HIS A 87 -10.20 -2.24 -2.99
N ALA A 88 -9.99 -1.56 -1.85
CA ALA A 88 -8.85 -0.69 -1.66
C ALA A 88 -7.51 -1.44 -1.79
N ALA A 89 -7.40 -2.59 -1.13
CA ALA A 89 -6.19 -3.41 -1.20
C ALA A 89 -5.95 -4.00 -2.59
N ASN A 90 -7.00 -4.40 -3.32
CA ASN A 90 -6.88 -4.79 -4.72
C ASN A 90 -6.43 -3.61 -5.59
N GLY A 91 -6.93 -2.40 -5.31
CA GLY A 91 -6.47 -1.17 -5.98
C GLY A 91 -4.98 -0.93 -5.82
N VAL A 92 -4.39 -1.26 -4.65
CA VAL A 92 -2.93 -1.15 -4.44
C VAL A 92 -2.16 -2.07 -5.40
N ALA A 93 -2.61 -3.31 -5.57
CA ALA A 93 -2.00 -4.24 -6.52
C ALA A 93 -2.16 -3.76 -7.97
N THR A 94 -3.37 -3.32 -8.34
CA THR A 94 -3.63 -2.77 -9.67
C THR A 94 -2.75 -1.56 -9.96
N LEU A 95 -2.62 -0.62 -9.02
CA LEU A 95 -1.77 0.55 -9.17
C LEU A 95 -0.31 0.16 -9.39
N GLY A 96 0.20 -0.83 -8.63
CA GLY A 96 1.53 -1.40 -8.82
C GLY A 96 1.74 -1.89 -10.25
N LEU A 97 0.81 -2.71 -10.76
CA LEU A 97 0.84 -3.25 -12.11
C LEU A 97 0.73 -2.15 -13.18
N THR A 98 -0.13 -1.14 -12.99
CA THR A 98 -0.27 -0.02 -13.93
C THR A 98 1.03 0.76 -14.04
N TYR A 99 1.71 1.05 -12.93
CA TYR A 99 2.99 1.76 -12.98
C TYR A 99 4.12 0.88 -13.50
N THR A 100 4.05 -0.44 -13.31
CA THR A 100 4.96 -1.38 -13.98
C THR A 100 4.83 -1.29 -15.50
N LEU A 101 3.60 -1.34 -16.01
CA LEU A 101 3.35 -1.19 -17.45
C LEU A 101 3.76 0.19 -17.96
N LEU A 102 3.50 1.26 -17.18
CA LEU A 102 3.93 2.61 -17.51
C LEU A 102 5.45 2.72 -17.62
N GLY A 103 6.19 2.21 -16.63
CA GLY A 103 7.65 2.26 -16.63
C GLY A 103 8.25 1.45 -17.78
N ILE A 104 7.70 0.27 -18.09
CA ILE A 104 8.13 -0.52 -19.26
C ILE A 104 7.84 0.24 -20.56
N SER A 105 6.65 0.83 -20.69
CA SER A 105 6.26 1.61 -21.87
C SER A 105 7.17 2.81 -22.09
N LEU A 106 7.48 3.58 -21.03
CA LEU A 106 8.41 4.71 -21.10
C LEU A 106 9.84 4.26 -21.43
N GLY A 107 10.27 3.10 -20.91
CA GLY A 107 11.56 2.50 -21.26
C GLY A 107 11.64 2.16 -22.76
N ILE A 108 10.62 1.51 -23.31
CA ILE A 108 10.57 1.20 -24.75
C ILE A 108 10.51 2.48 -25.59
N ALA A 109 9.74 3.48 -25.17
CA ALA A 109 9.68 4.77 -25.86
C ALA A 109 11.04 5.50 -25.85
N ALA A 110 11.83 5.39 -24.78
CA ALA A 110 13.16 5.98 -24.73
C ALA A 110 14.13 5.35 -25.76
N LEU A 111 14.01 4.03 -25.99
CA LEU A 111 14.79 3.31 -27.00
C LEU A 111 14.43 3.75 -28.44
N SER A 112 13.17 4.07 -28.71
CA SER A 112 12.74 4.45 -30.06
C SER A 112 13.12 5.89 -30.45
N GLN A 113 13.41 6.75 -29.47
CA GLN A 113 13.72 8.16 -29.70
C GLN A 113 15.21 8.48 -29.87
N HIS A 114 16.12 7.57 -29.50
CA HIS A 114 17.56 7.81 -29.56
C HIS A 114 18.24 6.94 -30.62
N GLN A 115 19.05 7.54 -31.49
CA GLN A 115 20.00 6.77 -32.29
C GLN A 115 21.09 6.23 -31.37
N LEU A 116 21.30 4.91 -31.39
CA LEU A 116 22.32 4.24 -30.59
C LEU A 116 23.70 4.50 -31.20
N THR A 117 24.35 5.54 -30.73
CA THR A 117 25.73 5.90 -31.08
C THR A 117 26.62 5.77 -29.85
N PRO A 118 27.94 5.56 -29.99
CA PRO A 118 28.84 5.44 -28.84
C PRO A 118 28.72 6.60 -27.83
N ASP A 119 28.40 7.80 -28.30
CA ASP A 119 28.25 9.00 -27.47
C ASP A 119 26.91 9.04 -26.70
N THR A 120 25.86 8.41 -27.21
CA THR A 120 24.49 8.46 -26.63
C THR A 120 24.14 7.23 -25.77
N VAL A 121 24.84 6.11 -25.95
CA VAL A 121 24.53 4.82 -25.29
C VAL A 121 24.52 4.94 -23.76
N GLN A 122 25.50 5.63 -23.16
CA GLN A 122 25.58 5.77 -21.69
C GLN A 122 24.36 6.49 -21.12
N GLN A 123 23.89 7.53 -21.81
CA GLN A 123 22.71 8.30 -21.43
C GLN A 123 21.43 7.46 -21.59
N VAL A 124 21.30 6.72 -22.68
CA VAL A 124 20.16 5.82 -22.93
C VAL A 124 20.08 4.74 -21.86
N ILE A 125 21.20 4.08 -21.51
CA ILE A 125 21.23 3.07 -20.45
C ILE A 125 20.77 3.68 -19.12
N GLY A 126 21.29 4.84 -18.73
CA GLY A 126 20.89 5.51 -17.49
C GLY A 126 19.40 5.83 -17.43
N GLN A 127 18.81 6.30 -18.54
CA GLN A 127 17.37 6.54 -18.63
C GLN A 127 16.56 5.24 -18.54
N LEU A 128 16.98 4.19 -19.22
CA LEU A 128 16.32 2.87 -19.18
C LEU A 128 16.36 2.26 -17.79
N THR A 129 17.51 2.32 -17.11
CA THR A 129 17.64 1.86 -15.73
C THR A 129 16.64 2.57 -14.83
N ARG A 130 16.40 3.88 -15.03
CA ARG A 130 15.42 4.62 -14.23
C ARG A 130 13.99 4.16 -14.48
N TYR A 131 13.58 4.00 -15.75
CA TYR A 131 12.22 3.56 -16.08
C TYR A 131 11.93 2.11 -15.65
N PHE A 132 12.89 1.21 -15.85
CA PHE A 132 12.78 -0.17 -15.40
C PHE A 132 12.86 -0.29 -13.88
N SER A 133 13.73 0.47 -13.22
CA SER A 133 13.76 0.52 -11.75
C SER A 133 12.40 0.93 -11.19
N MET A 134 11.78 1.98 -11.75
CA MET A 134 10.42 2.36 -11.39
C MET A 134 9.44 1.21 -11.62
N ALA A 135 9.44 0.61 -12.80
CA ALA A 135 8.52 -0.46 -13.15
C ALA A 135 8.61 -1.67 -12.21
N PHE A 136 9.82 -2.12 -11.90
CA PHE A 136 10.03 -3.28 -11.05
C PHE A 136 9.73 -2.97 -9.59
N LEU A 137 10.21 -1.84 -9.07
CA LEU A 137 10.02 -1.48 -7.66
C LEU A 137 8.54 -1.25 -7.31
N THR A 138 7.74 -0.67 -8.21
CA THR A 138 6.31 -0.42 -7.94
C THR A 138 5.52 -1.72 -7.77
N SER A 139 5.86 -2.79 -8.51
CA SER A 139 5.23 -4.11 -8.34
C SER A 139 5.81 -4.88 -7.15
N VAL A 140 7.14 -4.87 -7.01
CA VAL A 140 7.85 -5.54 -5.89
C VAL A 140 7.35 -5.04 -4.54
N VAL A 141 7.01 -3.76 -4.42
CA VAL A 141 6.40 -3.22 -3.19
C VAL A 141 4.87 -3.32 -3.23
N GLY A 142 4.24 -2.98 -4.35
CA GLY A 142 2.79 -2.88 -4.45
C GLY A 142 2.05 -4.20 -4.20
N VAL A 143 2.52 -5.29 -4.81
CA VAL A 143 1.84 -6.59 -4.71
C VAL A 143 1.93 -7.19 -3.30
N PRO A 144 3.10 -7.23 -2.64
CA PRO A 144 3.18 -7.70 -1.26
C PRO A 144 2.38 -6.85 -0.28
N VAL A 145 2.39 -5.52 -0.43
CA VAL A 145 1.60 -4.63 0.44
C VAL A 145 0.09 -4.89 0.25
N ALA A 146 -0.37 -5.03 -0.99
CA ALA A 146 -1.75 -5.41 -1.27
C ALA A 146 -2.13 -6.77 -0.67
N ALA A 147 -1.23 -7.76 -0.73
CA ALA A 147 -1.45 -9.07 -0.10
C ALA A 147 -1.51 -8.96 1.43
N GLY A 148 -0.61 -8.20 2.05
CA GLY A 148 -0.59 -7.97 3.49
C GLY A 148 -1.85 -7.25 3.98
N LEU A 149 -2.30 -6.21 3.28
CA LEU A 149 -3.55 -5.50 3.60
C LEU A 149 -4.77 -6.45 3.54
N ARG A 150 -4.88 -7.26 2.48
CA ARG A 150 -5.96 -8.27 2.36
C ARG A 150 -5.90 -9.29 3.48
N ALA A 151 -4.72 -9.83 3.77
CA ALA A 151 -4.51 -10.82 4.81
C ALA A 151 -4.95 -10.28 6.17
N ILE A 152 -4.49 -9.08 6.52
CA ILE A 152 -4.90 -8.38 7.73
C ILE A 152 -6.44 -8.28 7.74
N ILE A 153 -7.04 -7.65 6.74
CA ILE A 153 -8.51 -7.43 6.61
C ILE A 153 -9.33 -8.71 6.83
N LEU A 154 -8.97 -9.80 6.13
CA LEU A 154 -9.66 -11.08 6.24
C LEU A 154 -9.47 -11.74 7.61
N ILE A 155 -8.28 -11.62 8.21
CA ILE A 155 -7.99 -12.21 9.51
C ILE A 155 -8.82 -11.57 10.62
N THR A 156 -8.98 -10.23 10.72
CA THR A 156 -9.90 -9.75 11.77
C THR A 156 -11.36 -10.00 11.47
N GLU A 157 -11.79 -10.08 10.22
CA GLU A 157 -13.17 -10.48 9.95
C GLU A 157 -13.45 -11.90 10.49
N ALA A 158 -12.52 -12.83 10.23
CA ALA A 158 -12.60 -14.18 10.76
C ALA A 158 -12.59 -14.19 12.30
N ARG A 159 -11.74 -13.37 12.94
CA ARG A 159 -11.70 -13.24 14.40
C ARG A 159 -12.99 -12.67 15.00
N ILE A 160 -13.56 -11.63 14.37
CA ILE A 160 -14.81 -11.01 14.83
C ILE A 160 -15.95 -12.01 14.70
N THR A 161 -16.05 -12.70 13.56
CA THR A 161 -17.10 -13.70 13.28
C THR A 161 -17.01 -14.90 14.23
N ALA A 162 -15.80 -15.37 14.54
CA ALA A 162 -15.61 -16.44 15.53
C ALA A 162 -16.06 -16.01 16.93
N GLY A 163 -15.79 -14.76 17.31
CA GLY A 163 -16.20 -14.19 18.60
C GLY A 163 -17.72 -13.99 18.71
N SER A 164 -18.41 -13.61 17.63
CA SER A 164 -19.87 -13.46 17.64
C SER A 164 -20.58 -14.82 17.78
N PHE A 165 -20.08 -15.85 17.09
CA PHE A 165 -20.64 -17.22 17.17
C PHE A 165 -20.58 -17.79 18.60
N GLN A 166 -19.49 -17.55 19.32
CA GLN A 166 -19.35 -17.99 20.72
C GLN A 166 -20.34 -17.31 21.66
N ARG A 167 -20.64 -16.01 21.48
CA ARG A 167 -21.63 -15.30 22.30
C ARG A 167 -23.04 -15.86 22.09
N THR A 168 -23.44 -16.06 20.84
CA THR A 168 -24.77 -16.62 20.52
C THR A 168 -24.95 -18.02 21.12
N GLN A 169 -23.91 -18.87 21.08
CA GLN A 169 -23.93 -20.19 21.72
C GLN A 169 -24.05 -20.12 23.25
N GLN A 170 -23.42 -19.14 23.90
CA GLN A 170 -23.55 -18.94 25.36
C GLN A 170 -24.95 -18.48 25.76
N GLU A 171 -25.57 -17.58 24.99
CA GLU A 171 -26.94 -17.11 25.23
C GLU A 171 -27.96 -18.26 25.11
N VAL A 172 -27.85 -19.08 24.07
CA VAL A 172 -28.72 -20.27 23.86
C VAL A 172 -28.52 -21.32 24.95
N ARG A 173 -27.34 -21.41 25.57
CA ARG A 173 -27.06 -22.39 26.63
C ARG A 173 -27.54 -21.93 28.02
N GLN A 174 -27.88 -20.65 28.17
CA GLN A 174 -28.38 -20.06 29.42
C GLN A 174 -29.91 -19.90 29.44
N SER A 175 -30.59 -20.11 28.32
CA SER A 175 -32.05 -20.17 28.18
C SER A 175 -32.59 -21.58 28.30
#